data_AF-A0A3C0M8C2-F1
#
_entry.id   AF-A0A3C0M8C2-F1
#
_cell.length_a   1.000
_cell.length_b   1.000
_cell.length_c   1.000
_cell.angle_alpha   90.00
_cell.angle_beta   90.00
_cell.angle_gamma   90.00
#
_symmetry.space_group_name_H-M   'P 1'
#
loop_
_entity.id
_entity.type
_entity.pdbx_description
1 polymer ?
#
loop_
_entity_poly.entity_id
_entity_poly.type
_entity_poly.pdbx_seq_one_letter_code
_entity_poly.pdbx_strand_id
1 'polypeptide(L)'
;IYTAVGGNTPQWLVNETADAIWRGDQRVVLLGGSEDLATMVGALTKGHSLDWGEDDGSKPTQVGEMKPGVNPIERAHGMHFPVNVYPLFEQAIRKAKGRSVQEQQAALGRLFAPFTSVAVKNPYSWFPTARTPEEIATPSERNRYVGFPYTKYMNAVIQVDQSAAVIMTNVQTARDLGIPQDRWVFLHGGAQANDIWHVSERVNYHSSPAIRTMGRKVLAQAGKSITDMDAFDLYSCFPSAVQIGCQELGVAEDDPRGLTVTGGLPYFGGAGNNYVMHSIVSMMERCRAKPGSFGLVTANGWFVTKHAIGIYSTAPKLGVWERENPATYQAEIDGMPHPDLDPAPQGAGTIETYTVVHDRDGPRFGLVIGRLGSGKRFIAHTPAEPSYFARLMDSDCMGLQGQVTPGEKTNTFRFDNS
;
A
#
# COMPACT_ATOMS: atom_id res chain seq x y z
N ILE A 1 24.19 -0.46 0.72
CA ILE A 1 23.13 0.44 1.28
C ILE A 1 21.82 -0.32 1.23
N TYR A 2 21.13 -0.51 2.36
CA TYR A 2 19.81 -1.13 2.43
C TYR A 2 18.76 -0.12 2.89
N THR A 3 17.54 -0.28 2.42
CA THR A 3 16.43 0.60 2.78
C THR A 3 15.73 0.14 4.05
N ALA A 4 15.03 1.07 4.69
CA ALA A 4 14.01 0.75 5.67
C ALA A 4 12.90 -0.12 5.05
N VAL A 5 12.22 -0.90 5.88
CA VAL A 5 11.10 -1.75 5.45
C VAL A 5 9.94 -0.90 4.93
N GLY A 6 9.42 -1.19 3.74
CA GLY A 6 8.19 -0.63 3.20
C GLY A 6 8.14 -0.65 1.67
N GLY A 7 6.98 -0.92 1.09
CA GLY A 7 6.77 -0.90 -0.36
C GLY A 7 6.92 0.48 -1.02
N ASN A 8 7.05 1.55 -0.23
CA ASN A 8 7.33 2.90 -0.73
C ASN A 8 8.81 3.10 -1.14
N THR A 9 9.72 2.26 -0.64
CA THR A 9 11.15 2.54 -0.73
C THR A 9 11.75 2.52 -2.13
N PRO A 10 11.27 1.73 -3.12
CA PRO A 10 11.81 1.80 -4.48
C PRO A 10 11.61 3.18 -5.13
N GLN A 11 10.40 3.75 -5.06
CA GLN A 11 10.13 5.07 -5.61
C GLN A 11 10.81 6.17 -4.79
N TRP A 12 10.84 6.04 -3.47
CA TRP A 12 11.59 6.95 -2.60
C TRP A 12 13.07 6.99 -2.97
N LEU A 13 13.71 5.84 -3.18
CA LEU A 13 15.10 5.75 -3.63
C LEU A 13 15.31 6.41 -4.99
N VAL A 14 14.39 6.22 -5.94
CA VAL A 14 14.46 6.91 -7.25
C VAL A 14 14.43 8.43 -7.05
N ASN A 15 13.54 8.94 -6.19
CA ASN A 15 13.43 10.38 -5.91
C ASN A 15 14.72 10.93 -5.27
N GLU A 16 15.24 10.26 -4.24
CA GLU A 16 16.50 10.67 -3.58
C GLU A 16 17.72 10.55 -4.52
N THR A 17 17.75 9.53 -5.37
CA THR A 17 18.82 9.32 -6.34
C THR A 17 18.83 10.39 -7.43
N ALA A 18 17.64 10.82 -7.88
CA ALA A 18 17.52 11.92 -8.83
C ALA A 18 18.12 13.22 -8.25
N ASP A 19 17.84 13.53 -6.98
CA ASP A 19 18.41 14.69 -6.31
C ASP A 19 19.94 14.57 -6.15
N ALA A 20 20.45 13.40 -5.77
CA ALA A 20 21.88 13.15 -5.61
C ALA A 20 22.64 13.26 -6.95
N ILE A 21 22.07 12.73 -8.04
CA ILE A 21 22.65 12.87 -9.38
C ILE A 21 22.63 14.32 -9.83
N TRP A 22 21.54 15.04 -9.56
CA TRP A 22 21.43 16.46 -9.92
C TRP A 22 22.46 17.34 -9.20
N ARG A 23 22.70 17.09 -7.91
CA ARG A 23 23.74 17.80 -7.12
C ARG A 23 25.16 17.41 -7.52
N GLY A 24 25.34 16.33 -8.28
CA GLY A 24 26.65 15.79 -8.64
C GLY A 24 27.27 14.87 -7.58
N ASP A 25 26.52 14.52 -6.52
CA ASP A 25 26.96 13.61 -5.46
C ASP A 25 27.15 12.18 -6.00
N GLN A 26 26.41 11.82 -7.04
CA GLN A 26 26.44 10.52 -7.70
C GLN A 26 26.40 10.67 -9.22
N ARG A 27 27.01 9.73 -9.95
CA ARG A 27 27.06 9.77 -11.42
C ARG A 27 26.22 8.67 -12.07
N VAL A 28 26.44 7.42 -11.66
CA VAL A 28 25.70 6.24 -12.11
C VAL A 28 25.31 5.45 -10.87
N VAL A 29 24.03 5.11 -10.75
CA VAL A 29 23.49 4.39 -9.59
C VAL A 29 22.65 3.22 -10.08
N LEU A 30 22.89 2.04 -9.52
CA LEU A 30 22.02 0.87 -9.67
C LEU A 30 21.14 0.76 -8.44
N LEU A 31 19.83 0.78 -8.63
CA LEU A 31 18.83 0.53 -7.60
C LEU A 31 18.19 -0.82 -7.90
N GLY A 32 18.12 -1.69 -6.91
CA GLY A 32 17.50 -3.01 -7.11
C GLY A 32 17.04 -3.62 -5.81
N GLY A 33 16.21 -4.65 -5.96
CA GLY A 33 15.76 -5.48 -4.86
C GLY A 33 15.28 -6.83 -5.38
N SER A 34 15.17 -7.76 -4.44
CA SER A 34 14.70 -9.12 -4.68
C SER A 34 13.88 -9.61 -3.49
N GLU A 35 13.00 -10.56 -3.76
CA GLU A 35 12.31 -11.38 -2.78
C GLU A 35 12.56 -12.84 -3.15
N ASP A 36 12.83 -13.68 -2.15
CA ASP A 36 13.13 -15.12 -2.28
C ASP A 36 12.29 -15.98 -1.31
N LEU A 37 11.17 -15.42 -0.83
CA LEU A 37 10.35 -16.02 0.21
C LEU A 37 9.70 -17.34 -0.23
N ALA A 38 9.43 -17.55 -1.52
CA ALA A 38 8.91 -18.83 -1.99
C ALA A 38 9.94 -19.94 -1.82
N THR A 39 11.18 -19.70 -2.25
CA THR A 39 12.28 -20.64 -2.03
C THR A 39 12.60 -20.81 -0.55
N MET A 40 12.68 -19.72 0.23
CA MET A 40 12.97 -19.80 1.67
C MET A 40 11.95 -20.67 2.42
N VAL A 41 10.65 -20.40 2.25
CA VAL A 41 9.60 -21.19 2.89
C VAL A 41 9.57 -22.64 2.37
N GLY A 42 9.81 -22.84 1.07
CA GLY A 42 9.89 -24.17 0.47
C GLY A 42 11.03 -25.02 1.04
N ALA A 43 12.18 -24.42 1.32
CA ALA A 43 13.31 -25.12 1.94
C ALA A 43 13.04 -25.44 3.40
N LEU A 44 12.59 -24.46 4.19
CA LEU A 44 12.25 -24.63 5.60
C LEU A 44 11.21 -25.74 5.82
N THR A 45 10.15 -25.76 5.01
CA THR A 45 9.09 -26.79 5.11
C THR A 45 9.58 -28.20 4.78
N LYS A 46 10.65 -28.33 4.00
CA LYS A 46 11.30 -29.62 3.66
C LYS A 46 12.49 -29.96 4.55
N GLY A 47 12.79 -29.12 5.56
CA GLY A 47 13.95 -29.30 6.43
C GLY A 47 15.29 -29.10 5.73
N HIS A 48 15.32 -28.36 4.62
CA HIS A 48 16.56 -28.00 3.93
C HIS A 48 17.11 -26.69 4.49
N SER A 49 18.42 -26.67 4.74
CA SER A 49 19.17 -25.44 4.94
C SER A 49 19.50 -24.81 3.60
N LEU A 50 19.31 -23.50 3.49
CA LEU A 50 19.77 -22.72 2.34
C LEU A 50 21.12 -22.10 2.68
N ASP A 51 22.09 -22.26 1.80
CA ASP A 51 23.38 -21.57 1.85
C ASP A 51 23.38 -20.54 0.72
N TRP A 52 23.07 -19.28 1.07
CA TRP A 52 22.95 -18.17 0.12
C TRP A 52 24.29 -17.44 -0.13
N GLY A 53 25.40 -17.98 0.37
CA GLY A 53 26.73 -17.42 0.20
C GLY A 53 27.31 -16.75 1.45
N GLU A 54 28.40 -16.01 1.24
CA GLU A 54 29.29 -15.52 2.28
C GLU A 54 28.75 -14.26 2.98
N ASP A 55 28.67 -14.30 4.32
CA ASP A 55 28.60 -13.11 5.16
C ASP A 55 30.02 -12.54 5.29
N ASP A 56 30.28 -11.44 4.58
CA ASP A 56 31.58 -10.75 4.62
C ASP A 56 31.79 -9.96 5.94
N GLY A 57 30.84 -10.05 6.88
CA GLY A 57 30.84 -9.36 8.17
C GLY A 57 30.54 -7.87 8.05
N SER A 58 30.30 -7.35 6.85
CA SER A 58 29.98 -5.95 6.64
C SER A 58 28.52 -5.68 7.00
N LYS A 59 28.27 -4.51 7.62
CA LYS A 59 26.91 -4.05 7.88
C LYS A 59 26.53 -3.02 6.83
N PRO A 60 25.45 -3.25 6.06
CA PRO A 60 25.03 -2.28 5.07
C PRO A 60 24.56 -1.00 5.76
N THR A 61 24.97 0.16 5.23
CA THR A 61 24.38 1.44 5.62
C THR A 61 22.87 1.40 5.40
N GLN A 62 22.09 1.70 6.43
CA GLN A 62 20.65 1.76 6.35
C GLN A 62 20.17 3.18 6.02
N VAL A 63 19.19 3.30 5.12
CA VAL A 63 18.60 4.58 4.69
C VAL A 63 17.09 4.55 4.76
N GLY A 64 16.48 5.72 4.97
CA GLY A 64 15.04 5.87 5.19
C GLY A 64 14.66 5.76 6.68
N GLU A 65 13.36 5.89 6.97
CA GLU A 65 12.87 5.98 8.34
C GLU A 65 12.67 4.59 8.98
N MET A 66 13.57 4.24 9.91
CA MET A 66 13.58 2.99 10.68
C MET A 66 12.67 3.07 11.91
N LYS A 67 11.37 3.24 11.69
CA LYS A 67 10.36 3.34 12.76
C LYS A 67 9.40 2.14 12.71
N PRO A 68 9.01 1.54 13.86
CA PRO A 68 8.03 0.46 13.89
C PRO A 68 6.70 0.87 13.25
N GLY A 69 6.10 0.01 12.44
CA GLY A 69 4.84 0.33 11.75
C GLY A 69 3.61 0.46 12.65
N VAL A 70 3.69 0.03 13.90
CA VAL A 70 2.60 0.11 14.89
C VAL A 70 3.14 0.48 16.26
N ASN A 71 2.31 1.13 17.07
CA ASN A 71 2.57 1.38 18.49
C ASN A 71 2.31 0.11 19.34
N PRO A 72 2.70 0.09 20.63
CA PRO A 72 2.49 -1.08 21.49
C PRO A 72 1.03 -1.52 21.65
N ILE A 73 0.08 -0.59 21.69
CA ILE A 73 -1.35 -0.89 21.86
C ILE A 73 -1.91 -1.53 20.58
N GLU A 74 -1.62 -0.95 19.43
CA GLU A 74 -1.95 -1.52 18.11
C GLU A 74 -1.37 -2.93 17.95
N ARG A 75 -0.11 -3.12 18.34
CA ARG A 75 0.55 -4.44 18.32
C ARG A 75 -0.19 -5.45 19.18
N ALA A 76 -0.53 -5.08 20.41
CA ALA A 76 -1.24 -5.95 21.36
C ALA A 76 -2.59 -6.43 20.82
N HIS A 77 -3.27 -5.60 20.03
CA HIS A 77 -4.55 -5.92 19.40
C HIS A 77 -4.42 -6.61 18.02
N GLY A 78 -3.21 -6.97 17.61
CA GLY A 78 -2.96 -7.71 16.36
C GLY A 78 -2.88 -6.85 15.10
N MET A 79 -2.75 -5.52 15.22
CA MET A 79 -2.68 -4.61 14.06
C MET A 79 -1.32 -4.59 13.36
N HIS A 80 -0.33 -5.37 13.81
CA HIS A 80 0.95 -5.47 13.11
C HIS A 80 0.88 -6.29 11.81
N PHE A 81 -0.21 -7.03 11.59
CA PHE A 81 -0.46 -7.74 10.34
C PHE A 81 -1.29 -6.88 9.37
N PRO A 82 -0.83 -6.62 8.13
CA PRO A 82 -1.58 -5.86 7.13
C PRO A 82 -2.99 -6.40 6.89
N VAL A 83 -3.15 -7.72 6.86
CA VAL A 83 -4.44 -8.40 6.65
C VAL A 83 -5.47 -8.12 7.75
N ASN A 84 -5.05 -7.61 8.91
CA ASN A 84 -5.94 -7.21 10.01
C ASN A 84 -6.29 -5.71 9.97
N VAL A 85 -5.51 -4.89 9.26
CA VAL A 85 -5.63 -3.42 9.29
C VAL A 85 -6.27 -2.86 8.02
N TYR A 86 -5.85 -3.32 6.84
CA TYR A 86 -6.44 -2.83 5.60
C TYR A 86 -7.97 -3.05 5.49
N PRO A 87 -8.55 -4.13 6.06
CA PRO A 87 -10.00 -4.25 6.15
C PRO A 87 -10.69 -3.15 6.97
N LEU A 88 -10.01 -2.57 7.98
CA LEU A 88 -10.55 -1.44 8.74
C LEU A 88 -10.69 -0.19 7.87
N PHE A 89 -9.74 0.06 6.95
CA PHE A 89 -9.88 1.12 5.96
C PHE A 89 -11.05 0.84 5.01
N GLU A 90 -11.21 -0.42 4.59
CA GLU A 90 -12.29 -0.82 3.69
C GLU A 90 -13.68 -0.54 4.25
N GLN A 91 -13.91 -0.88 5.52
CA GLN A 91 -15.20 -0.61 6.16
C GLN A 91 -15.50 0.89 6.26
N ALA A 92 -14.47 1.72 6.49
CA ALA A 92 -14.63 3.16 6.51
C ALA A 92 -14.90 3.73 5.11
N ILE A 93 -14.22 3.23 4.07
CA ILE A 93 -14.48 3.60 2.67
C ILE A 93 -15.89 3.21 2.26
N ARG A 94 -16.33 1.99 2.58
CA ARG A 94 -17.71 1.53 2.38
C ARG A 94 -18.71 2.53 2.94
N LYS A 95 -18.53 2.90 4.22
CA LYS A 95 -19.42 3.83 4.91
C LYS A 95 -19.41 5.21 4.27
N ALA A 96 -18.24 5.74 3.94
CA ALA A 96 -18.08 7.04 3.27
C ALA A 96 -18.76 7.06 1.88
N LYS A 97 -18.75 5.94 1.17
CA LYS A 97 -19.43 5.76 -0.13
C LYS A 97 -20.93 5.41 -0.01
N GLY A 98 -21.46 5.28 1.20
CA GLY A 98 -22.87 4.93 1.42
C GLY A 98 -23.26 3.54 0.94
N ARG A 99 -22.31 2.60 0.83
CA ARG A 99 -22.55 1.25 0.31
C ARG A 99 -22.92 0.28 1.43
N SER A 100 -23.82 -0.65 1.13
CA SER A 100 -24.01 -1.87 1.92
C SER A 100 -22.76 -2.76 1.86
N VAL A 101 -22.70 -3.77 2.74
CA VAL A 101 -21.61 -4.76 2.75
C VAL A 101 -21.54 -5.50 1.41
N GLN A 102 -22.70 -5.92 0.88
CA GLN A 102 -22.81 -6.69 -0.36
C GLN A 102 -22.42 -5.84 -1.58
N GLU A 103 -22.87 -4.59 -1.65
CA GLU A 103 -22.51 -3.68 -2.73
C GLU A 103 -21.00 -3.39 -2.75
N GLN A 104 -20.40 -3.20 -1.57
CA GLN A 104 -18.96 -3.01 -1.48
C GLN A 104 -18.21 -4.25 -1.94
N GLN A 105 -18.60 -5.45 -1.48
CA GLN A 105 -17.95 -6.69 -1.89
C GLN A 105 -17.95 -6.87 -3.42
N ALA A 106 -19.09 -6.59 -4.07
CA ALA A 106 -19.19 -6.64 -5.51
C ALA A 106 -18.33 -5.55 -6.20
N ALA A 107 -18.25 -4.35 -5.62
CA ALA A 107 -17.38 -3.28 -6.13
C ALA A 107 -15.89 -3.65 -6.05
N LEU A 108 -15.46 -4.33 -4.98
CA LEU A 108 -14.08 -4.80 -4.84
C LEU A 108 -13.70 -5.83 -5.90
N GLY A 109 -14.61 -6.75 -6.23
CA GLY A 109 -14.42 -7.69 -7.32
C GLY A 109 -14.22 -6.98 -8.66
N ARG A 110 -15.07 -5.99 -8.97
CA ARG A 110 -14.97 -5.19 -10.21
C ARG A 110 -13.68 -4.37 -10.27
N LEU A 111 -13.23 -3.82 -9.15
CA LEU A 111 -12.00 -3.03 -9.08
C LEU A 111 -10.77 -3.88 -9.42
N PHE A 112 -10.70 -5.13 -8.93
CA PHE A 112 -9.50 -5.96 -9.05
C PHE A 112 -9.48 -6.91 -10.25
N ALA A 113 -10.63 -7.22 -10.87
CA ALA A 113 -10.66 -8.06 -12.07
C ALA A 113 -9.77 -7.52 -13.22
N PRO A 114 -9.75 -6.20 -13.54
CA PRO A 114 -8.83 -5.64 -14.53
C PRO A 114 -7.35 -5.85 -14.20
N PHE A 115 -6.96 -5.83 -12.92
CA PHE A 115 -5.57 -6.08 -12.50
C PHE A 115 -5.12 -7.48 -12.90
N THR A 116 -5.99 -8.49 -12.73
CA THR A 116 -5.70 -9.87 -13.16
C THR A 116 -5.48 -9.97 -14.67
N SER A 117 -6.23 -9.19 -15.46
CA SER A 117 -6.10 -9.16 -16.92
C SER A 117 -4.78 -8.55 -17.38
N VAL A 118 -4.23 -7.60 -16.62
CA VAL A 118 -2.89 -7.05 -16.85
C VAL A 118 -1.83 -8.06 -16.43
N ALA A 119 -1.98 -8.68 -15.25
CA ALA A 119 -1.03 -9.67 -14.73
C ALA A 119 -0.82 -10.85 -15.69
N VAL A 120 -1.89 -11.41 -16.27
CA VAL A 120 -1.79 -12.54 -17.23
C VAL A 120 -0.94 -12.21 -18.46
N LYS A 121 -0.91 -10.94 -18.88
CA LYS A 121 -0.15 -10.49 -20.05
C LYS A 121 1.29 -10.11 -19.72
N ASN A 122 1.60 -9.96 -18.44
CA ASN A 122 2.95 -9.63 -17.98
C ASN A 122 3.76 -10.93 -17.78
N PRO A 123 4.82 -11.16 -18.57
CA PRO A 123 5.59 -12.41 -18.53
C PRO A 123 6.33 -12.64 -17.21
N TYR A 124 6.47 -11.61 -16.38
CA TYR A 124 7.12 -11.69 -15.07
C TYR A 124 6.14 -11.98 -13.92
N SER A 125 4.85 -12.09 -14.21
CA SER A 125 3.84 -12.41 -13.20
C SER A 125 4.02 -13.81 -12.64
N TRP A 126 4.02 -13.92 -11.32
CA TRP A 126 4.12 -15.19 -10.60
C TRP A 126 2.79 -15.93 -10.52
N PHE A 127 1.65 -15.21 -10.52
CA PHE A 127 0.31 -15.80 -10.48
C PHE A 127 -0.57 -15.39 -11.68
N PRO A 128 -0.17 -15.72 -12.93
CA PRO A 128 -0.84 -15.26 -14.15
C PRO A 128 -2.16 -16.01 -14.40
N THR A 129 -3.17 -15.75 -13.58
CA THR A 129 -4.53 -16.30 -13.75
C THR A 129 -5.54 -15.17 -13.74
N ALA A 130 -6.24 -15.00 -14.86
CA ALA A 130 -7.35 -14.06 -14.96
C ALA A 130 -8.49 -14.54 -14.07
N ARG A 131 -9.19 -13.59 -13.43
CA ARG A 131 -10.37 -13.90 -12.61
C ARG A 131 -11.50 -12.93 -12.91
N THR A 132 -12.73 -13.41 -12.83
CA THR A 132 -13.91 -12.56 -12.93
C THR A 132 -14.11 -11.77 -11.63
N PRO A 133 -14.87 -10.66 -11.67
CA PRO A 133 -15.28 -9.93 -10.47
C PRO A 133 -15.90 -10.84 -9.40
N GLU A 134 -16.76 -11.77 -9.82
CA GLU A 134 -17.48 -12.70 -8.94
C GLU A 134 -16.54 -13.70 -8.27
N GLU A 135 -15.54 -14.21 -9.01
CA GLU A 135 -14.52 -15.11 -8.45
C GLU A 135 -13.67 -14.43 -7.38
N ILE A 136 -13.36 -13.14 -7.56
CA ILE A 136 -12.60 -12.35 -6.58
C ILE A 136 -13.46 -12.02 -5.37
N ALA A 137 -14.70 -11.57 -5.59
CA ALA A 137 -15.62 -11.11 -4.55
C ALA A 137 -16.19 -12.23 -3.68
N THR A 138 -16.46 -13.41 -4.25
CA THR A 138 -17.24 -14.45 -3.58
C THR A 138 -16.36 -15.36 -2.73
N PRO A 139 -16.63 -15.48 -1.42
CA PRO A 139 -15.95 -16.46 -0.58
C PRO A 139 -16.23 -17.89 -1.05
N SER A 140 -15.20 -18.72 -1.06
CA SER A 140 -15.30 -20.15 -1.38
C SER A 140 -14.16 -20.91 -0.68
N GLU A 141 -14.12 -22.24 -0.76
CA GLU A 141 -13.00 -23.02 -0.24
C GLU A 141 -11.64 -22.57 -0.79
N ARG A 142 -11.60 -22.14 -2.06
CA ARG A 142 -10.38 -21.64 -2.72
C ARG A 142 -10.15 -20.14 -2.50
N ASN A 143 -11.18 -19.42 -2.09
CA ASN A 143 -11.17 -17.97 -1.89
C ASN A 143 -11.78 -17.54 -0.54
N ARG A 144 -11.40 -18.22 0.54
CA ARG A 144 -11.91 -17.93 1.90
C ARG A 144 -11.62 -16.48 2.31
N TYR A 145 -12.34 -15.99 3.32
CA TYR A 145 -11.96 -14.76 4.02
C TYR A 145 -10.59 -14.88 4.69
N VAL A 146 -9.85 -13.76 4.70
CA VAL A 146 -8.60 -13.60 5.47
C VAL A 146 -8.82 -12.57 6.57
N GLY A 147 -9.37 -11.42 6.21
CA GLY A 147 -9.88 -10.42 7.14
C GLY A 147 -11.07 -9.76 6.48
N PHE A 148 -12.27 -9.94 7.03
CA PHE A 148 -13.51 -9.41 6.44
C PHE A 148 -13.39 -7.89 6.24
N PRO A 149 -13.65 -7.36 5.02
CA PRO A 149 -14.37 -8.02 3.92
C PRO A 149 -13.50 -8.71 2.86
N TYR A 150 -12.18 -8.77 3.04
CA TYR A 150 -11.27 -9.32 2.04
C TYR A 150 -11.22 -10.84 2.02
N THR A 151 -11.53 -11.39 0.86
CA THR A 151 -11.24 -12.77 0.47
C THR A 151 -9.76 -12.92 0.09
N LYS A 152 -9.26 -14.16 0.04
CA LYS A 152 -7.86 -14.47 -0.32
C LYS A 152 -7.39 -13.75 -1.59
N TYR A 153 -8.21 -13.66 -2.63
CA TYR A 153 -7.84 -13.04 -3.92
C TYR A 153 -7.78 -11.51 -3.89
N MET A 154 -8.13 -10.87 -2.77
CA MET A 154 -7.97 -9.43 -2.54
C MET A 154 -6.72 -9.09 -1.71
N ASN A 155 -5.91 -10.09 -1.34
CA ASN A 155 -4.73 -9.91 -0.50
C ASN A 155 -3.45 -10.11 -1.33
N ALA A 156 -2.45 -9.25 -1.12
CA ALA A 156 -1.11 -9.45 -1.68
C ALA A 156 -0.53 -10.82 -1.28
N VAL A 157 0.15 -11.48 -2.21
CA VAL A 157 0.85 -12.73 -1.96
C VAL A 157 2.35 -12.48 -2.05
N ILE A 158 3.01 -12.53 -0.88
CA ILE A 158 4.44 -12.20 -0.78
C ILE A 158 5.39 -13.37 -1.01
N GLN A 159 4.84 -14.58 -1.05
CA GLN A 159 5.62 -15.80 -1.25
C GLN A 159 5.93 -15.97 -2.74
N VAL A 160 6.90 -15.21 -3.23
CA VAL A 160 7.37 -15.18 -4.62
C VAL A 160 8.90 -15.15 -4.67
N ASP A 161 9.48 -15.53 -5.80
CA ASP A 161 10.89 -15.30 -6.09
C ASP A 161 11.01 -14.33 -7.28
N GLN A 162 11.20 -13.05 -7.01
CA GLN A 162 11.16 -12.00 -8.03
C GLN A 162 12.21 -10.92 -7.72
N SER A 163 12.80 -10.35 -8.78
CA SER A 163 13.73 -9.22 -8.66
C SER A 163 13.52 -8.20 -9.76
N ALA A 164 13.84 -6.95 -9.46
CA ALA A 164 13.84 -5.86 -10.43
C ALA A 164 14.93 -4.86 -10.06
N ALA A 165 15.44 -4.17 -11.08
CA ALA A 165 16.44 -3.13 -10.92
C ALA A 165 16.28 -2.05 -11.99
N VAL A 166 16.73 -0.85 -11.66
CA VAL A 166 16.89 0.27 -12.59
C VAL A 166 18.28 0.87 -12.46
N ILE A 167 18.80 1.39 -13.56
CA ILE A 167 20.04 2.16 -13.58
C ILE A 167 19.66 3.61 -13.84
N MET A 168 20.17 4.49 -12.98
CA MET A 168 19.96 5.94 -13.08
C MET A 168 21.29 6.64 -13.32
N THR A 169 21.27 7.64 -14.19
CA THR A 169 22.43 8.47 -14.53
C THR A 169 21.98 9.82 -15.08
N ASN A 170 22.90 10.77 -15.23
CA ASN A 170 22.65 12.02 -15.95
C ASN A 170 22.83 11.86 -17.46
N VAL A 171 22.26 12.80 -18.24
CA VAL A 171 22.29 12.78 -19.71
C VAL A 171 23.71 12.80 -20.27
N GLN A 172 24.62 13.58 -19.67
CA GLN A 172 26.01 13.65 -20.13
C GLN A 172 26.67 12.27 -20.05
N THR A 173 26.57 11.61 -18.89
CA THR A 173 27.13 10.28 -18.66
C THR A 173 26.48 9.23 -19.56
N ALA A 174 25.16 9.31 -19.79
CA ALA A 174 24.48 8.39 -20.71
C ALA A 174 25.04 8.51 -22.15
N ARG A 175 25.35 9.73 -22.60
CA ARG A 175 26.01 9.97 -23.91
C ARG A 175 27.43 9.44 -23.94
N ASP A 176 28.22 9.73 -22.90
CA ASP A 176 29.62 9.30 -22.81
C ASP A 176 29.75 7.77 -22.82
N LEU A 177 28.79 7.07 -22.20
CA LEU A 177 28.71 5.61 -22.19
C LEU A 177 28.05 5.01 -23.44
N GLY A 178 27.59 5.84 -24.39
CA GLY A 178 26.95 5.38 -25.62
C GLY A 178 25.58 4.72 -25.41
N ILE A 179 24.86 5.05 -24.34
CA ILE A 179 23.52 4.48 -24.07
C ILE A 179 22.53 5.04 -25.10
N PRO A 180 21.87 4.19 -25.93
CA PRO A 180 20.93 4.66 -26.94
C PRO A 180 19.78 5.50 -26.35
N GLN A 181 19.44 6.61 -27.00
CA GLN A 181 18.46 7.57 -26.49
C GLN A 181 17.03 7.00 -26.38
N ASP A 182 16.67 6.03 -27.21
CA ASP A 182 15.40 5.30 -27.15
C ASP A 182 15.26 4.44 -25.88
N ARG A 183 16.35 4.22 -25.14
CA ARG A 183 16.34 3.59 -23.82
C ARG A 183 16.10 4.59 -22.69
N TRP A 184 16.16 5.89 -22.92
CA TRP A 184 16.10 6.87 -21.83
C TRP A 184 14.65 7.12 -21.40
N VAL A 185 14.42 7.11 -20.09
CA VAL A 185 13.17 7.54 -19.47
C VAL A 185 13.55 8.51 -18.36
N PHE A 186 12.91 9.67 -18.36
CA PHE A 186 13.15 10.75 -17.44
C PHE A 186 12.11 10.72 -16.32
N LEU A 187 12.58 10.98 -15.10
CA LEU A 187 11.71 11.35 -13.99
C LEU A 187 11.33 12.83 -14.18
N HIS A 188 10.03 13.11 -14.24
CA HIS A 188 9.49 14.48 -14.40
C HIS A 188 9.10 15.11 -13.08
N GLY A 189 8.81 14.28 -12.08
CA GLY A 189 8.59 14.72 -10.72
C GLY A 189 8.63 13.55 -9.74
N GLY A 190 8.96 13.86 -8.48
CA GLY A 190 8.95 12.93 -7.36
C GLY A 190 8.43 13.61 -6.10
N ALA A 191 7.60 12.93 -5.32
CA ALA A 191 7.15 13.41 -4.02
C ALA A 191 7.10 12.25 -3.02
N GLN A 192 7.21 12.57 -1.73
CA GLN A 192 7.13 11.59 -0.64
C GLN A 192 6.62 12.25 0.62
N ALA A 193 5.74 11.56 1.34
CA ALA A 193 5.15 12.03 2.59
C ALA A 193 4.66 10.82 3.38
N ASN A 194 4.43 11.02 4.66
CA ASN A 194 3.78 10.07 5.53
C ASN A 194 2.41 10.61 5.96
N ASP A 195 1.39 9.74 6.02
CA ASP A 195 0.23 10.03 6.86
C ASP A 195 0.64 9.94 8.34
N ILE A 196 -0.23 10.43 9.23
CA ILE A 196 -0.06 10.23 10.68
C ILE A 196 0.28 8.76 10.93
N TRP A 197 1.40 8.57 11.60
CA TRP A 197 2.17 7.33 11.51
C TRP A 197 1.37 6.11 11.98
N HIS A 198 0.78 6.22 13.18
CA HIS A 198 -0.05 5.17 13.76
C HIS A 198 -1.49 5.30 13.30
N VAL A 199 -2.10 4.18 12.95
CA VAL A 199 -3.46 4.12 12.40
C VAL A 199 -4.48 4.64 13.42
N SER A 200 -4.32 4.27 14.67
CA SER A 200 -5.17 4.70 15.79
C SER A 200 -5.28 6.21 15.95
N GLU A 201 -4.31 6.99 15.48
CA GLU A 201 -4.24 8.44 15.66
C GLU A 201 -4.68 9.22 14.42
N ARG A 202 -5.06 8.59 13.30
CA ARG A 202 -5.36 9.29 12.03
C ARG A 202 -6.62 10.13 12.05
N VAL A 203 -6.74 11.14 11.19
CA VAL A 203 -7.98 11.94 11.07
C VAL A 203 -9.23 11.07 10.85
N ASN A 204 -9.14 10.11 9.92
CA ASN A 204 -10.17 9.10 9.61
C ASN A 204 -9.50 7.88 8.95
N TYR A 205 -10.30 6.96 8.41
CA TYR A 205 -9.86 5.69 7.83
C TYR A 205 -10.18 5.51 6.34
N HIS A 206 -10.63 6.56 5.65
CA HIS A 206 -11.06 6.50 4.24
C HIS A 206 -10.40 7.58 3.37
N SER A 207 -9.35 8.23 3.86
CA SER A 207 -8.62 9.29 3.15
C SER A 207 -7.14 9.25 3.51
N SER A 208 -6.32 9.90 2.68
CA SER A 208 -4.88 10.09 2.91
C SER A 208 -4.48 11.53 2.58
N PRO A 209 -4.39 12.41 3.59
CA PRO A 209 -3.82 13.74 3.41
C PRO A 209 -2.43 13.74 2.77
N ALA A 210 -1.62 12.72 3.04
CA ALA A 210 -0.30 12.57 2.44
C ALA A 210 -0.37 12.34 0.92
N ILE A 211 -1.15 11.35 0.45
CA ILE A 211 -1.34 11.08 -1.00
C ILE A 211 -1.89 12.31 -1.71
N ARG A 212 -2.90 12.97 -1.13
CA ARG A 212 -3.48 14.20 -1.70
C ARG A 212 -2.42 15.28 -1.90
N THR A 213 -1.56 15.47 -0.91
CA THR A 213 -0.53 16.50 -0.93
C THR A 213 0.58 16.17 -1.92
N MET A 214 1.11 14.95 -1.88
CA MET A 214 2.11 14.52 -2.87
C MET A 214 1.58 14.59 -4.29
N GLY A 215 0.32 14.22 -4.53
CA GLY A 215 -0.32 14.30 -5.84
C GLY A 215 -0.26 15.71 -6.43
N ARG A 216 -0.59 16.73 -5.63
CA ARG A 216 -0.45 18.14 -6.05
C ARG A 216 1.02 18.51 -6.32
N LYS A 217 1.93 18.14 -5.42
CA LYS A 217 3.36 18.49 -5.51
C LYS A 217 4.03 17.87 -6.73
N VAL A 218 3.82 16.58 -6.97
CA VAL A 218 4.45 15.84 -8.08
C VAL A 218 3.93 16.29 -9.44
N LEU A 219 2.62 16.55 -9.55
CA LEU A 219 2.01 17.08 -10.77
C LEU A 219 2.49 18.50 -11.07
N ALA A 220 2.58 19.37 -10.05
CA ALA A 220 3.15 20.71 -10.20
C ALA A 220 4.61 20.67 -10.65
N GLN A 221 5.44 19.80 -10.05
CA GLN A 221 6.85 19.64 -10.44
C GLN A 221 7.00 19.17 -11.90
N ALA A 222 6.11 18.27 -12.34
CA ALA A 222 6.08 17.80 -13.72
C ALA A 222 5.49 18.83 -14.72
N GLY A 223 4.83 19.88 -14.22
CA GLY A 223 4.07 20.82 -15.06
C GLY A 223 2.90 20.13 -15.76
N LYS A 224 2.24 19.18 -15.07
CA LYS A 224 1.17 18.33 -15.59
C LYS A 224 -0.07 18.36 -14.69
N SER A 225 -1.17 17.90 -15.25
CA SER A 225 -2.40 17.54 -14.55
C SER A 225 -2.59 16.02 -14.55
N ILE A 226 -3.50 15.51 -13.71
CA ILE A 226 -3.80 14.07 -13.68
C ILE A 226 -4.39 13.56 -15.01
N THR A 227 -5.04 14.43 -15.78
CA THR A 227 -5.60 14.12 -17.10
C THR A 227 -4.52 13.99 -18.17
N ASP A 228 -3.31 14.51 -17.94
CA ASP A 228 -2.18 14.34 -18.86
C ASP A 228 -1.48 12.98 -18.72
N MET A 229 -1.86 12.17 -17.73
CA MET A 229 -1.28 10.84 -17.53
C MET A 229 -1.95 9.84 -18.48
N ASP A 230 -1.12 9.08 -19.19
CA ASP A 230 -1.53 8.02 -20.12
C ASP A 230 -1.65 6.65 -19.44
N ALA A 231 -0.96 6.45 -18.32
CA ALA A 231 -0.89 5.18 -17.61
C ALA A 231 -0.64 5.37 -16.12
N PHE A 232 -1.13 4.42 -15.32
CA PHE A 232 -0.96 4.40 -13.88
C PHE A 232 -0.41 3.06 -13.42
N ASP A 233 0.40 3.10 -12.36
CA ASP A 233 0.56 1.97 -11.45
C ASP A 233 0.26 2.41 -10.02
N LEU A 234 -0.97 2.11 -9.57
CA LEU A 234 -1.40 2.37 -8.22
C LEU A 234 -1.01 1.20 -7.30
N TYR A 235 -0.35 1.50 -6.18
CA TYR A 235 0.06 0.48 -5.22
C TYR A 235 -1.16 -0.26 -4.67
N SER A 236 -1.15 -1.58 -4.78
CA SER A 236 -2.38 -2.39 -4.76
C SER A 236 -2.31 -3.62 -3.84
N CYS A 237 -1.63 -3.49 -2.69
CA CYS A 237 -1.53 -4.60 -1.73
C CYS A 237 -2.91 -5.11 -1.25
N PHE A 238 -3.86 -4.18 -1.14
CA PHE A 238 -5.26 -4.39 -0.80
C PHE A 238 -6.12 -3.39 -1.58
N PRO A 239 -7.41 -3.68 -1.83
CA PRO A 239 -8.30 -2.77 -2.54
C PRO A 239 -8.42 -1.37 -1.93
N SER A 240 -8.43 -1.23 -0.60
CA SER A 240 -8.52 0.08 0.06
C SER A 240 -7.35 1.01 -0.29
N ALA A 241 -6.14 0.47 -0.49
CA ALA A 241 -5.00 1.28 -0.94
C ALA A 241 -5.24 1.90 -2.32
N VAL A 242 -5.82 1.12 -3.25
CA VAL A 242 -6.16 1.58 -4.59
C VAL A 242 -7.29 2.61 -4.53
N GLN A 243 -8.36 2.33 -3.79
CA GLN A 243 -9.50 3.25 -3.65
C GLN A 243 -9.06 4.61 -3.05
N ILE A 244 -8.22 4.60 -2.01
CA ILE A 244 -7.65 5.82 -1.43
C ILE A 244 -6.77 6.53 -2.46
N GLY A 245 -5.89 5.80 -3.16
CA GLY A 245 -5.07 6.37 -4.23
C GLY A 245 -5.89 7.07 -5.31
N CYS A 246 -6.94 6.40 -5.81
CA CYS A 246 -7.88 6.94 -6.78
C CYS A 246 -8.55 8.22 -6.28
N GLN A 247 -9.14 8.18 -5.07
CA GLN A 247 -9.83 9.32 -4.47
C GLN A 247 -8.90 10.54 -4.33
N GLU A 248 -7.70 10.33 -3.79
CA GLU A 248 -6.80 11.44 -3.44
C GLU A 248 -6.07 12.02 -4.67
N LEU A 249 -5.92 11.24 -5.75
CA LEU A 249 -5.36 11.70 -7.02
C LEU A 249 -6.41 12.21 -8.00
N GLY A 250 -7.70 11.99 -7.74
CA GLY A 250 -8.79 12.34 -8.66
C GLY A 250 -8.87 11.43 -9.88
N VAL A 251 -8.59 10.14 -9.72
CA VAL A 251 -8.71 9.09 -10.75
C VAL A 251 -9.95 8.25 -10.45
N ALA A 252 -10.73 7.93 -11.49
CA ALA A 252 -11.90 7.06 -11.32
C ALA A 252 -11.47 5.60 -11.07
N GLU A 253 -12.22 4.86 -10.26
CA GLU A 253 -11.92 3.44 -9.98
C GLU A 253 -12.08 2.52 -11.20
N ASP A 254 -12.84 2.97 -12.20
CA ASP A 254 -13.07 2.34 -13.48
C ASP A 254 -12.44 3.12 -14.64
N ASP A 255 -11.41 3.94 -14.36
CA ASP A 255 -10.75 4.76 -15.37
C ASP A 255 -10.30 3.91 -16.58
N PRO A 256 -10.69 4.28 -17.81
CA PRO A 256 -10.42 3.47 -19.00
C PRO A 256 -8.94 3.34 -19.33
N ARG A 257 -8.07 4.20 -18.77
CA ARG A 257 -6.62 4.07 -18.90
C ARG A 257 -6.06 2.89 -18.11
N GLY A 258 -6.83 2.37 -17.15
CA GLY A 258 -6.42 1.32 -16.22
C GLY A 258 -5.63 1.86 -15.02
N LEU A 259 -5.62 1.10 -13.93
CA LEU A 259 -4.99 1.50 -12.65
C LEU A 259 -3.64 0.82 -12.39
N THR A 260 -3.20 -0.07 -13.28
CA THR A 260 -1.91 -0.76 -13.19
C THR A 260 -1.36 -1.06 -14.58
N VAL A 261 -0.04 -0.96 -14.71
CA VAL A 261 0.72 -1.49 -15.86
C VAL A 261 1.42 -2.81 -15.53
N THR A 262 1.53 -3.15 -14.24
CA THR A 262 2.24 -4.34 -13.77
C THR A 262 1.32 -5.53 -13.49
N GLY A 263 0.11 -5.30 -12.97
CA GLY A 263 -0.89 -6.33 -12.66
C GLY A 263 -1.28 -6.45 -11.19
N GLY A 264 -0.74 -5.60 -10.31
CA GLY A 264 -1.04 -5.57 -8.88
C GLY A 264 -0.45 -6.71 -8.04
N LEU A 265 -0.21 -6.43 -6.75
CA LEU A 265 0.48 -7.36 -5.85
C LEU A 265 -0.20 -8.74 -5.69
N PRO A 266 -1.54 -8.87 -5.65
CA PRO A 266 -2.18 -10.19 -5.51
C PRO A 266 -1.98 -11.12 -6.71
N TYR A 267 -1.67 -10.57 -7.90
CA TYR A 267 -1.72 -11.31 -9.17
C TYR A 267 -0.38 -11.32 -9.91
N PHE A 268 0.32 -10.18 -9.96
CA PHE A 268 1.70 -10.13 -10.45
C PHE A 268 2.65 -10.89 -9.51
N GLY A 269 2.35 -10.90 -8.21
CA GLY A 269 3.28 -11.31 -7.16
C GLY A 269 3.74 -10.09 -6.37
N GLY A 270 3.66 -10.15 -5.04
CA GLY A 270 4.07 -9.05 -4.19
C GLY A 270 5.47 -9.29 -3.69
N ALA A 271 6.52 -8.87 -4.39
CA ALA A 271 7.91 -8.97 -3.92
C ALA A 271 8.18 -8.07 -2.68
N GLY A 272 7.37 -8.20 -1.63
CA GLY A 272 7.34 -7.42 -0.41
C GLY A 272 7.53 -5.93 -0.64
N ASN A 273 8.70 -5.45 -0.20
CA ASN A 273 9.11 -4.05 -0.32
C ASN A 273 9.46 -3.64 -1.74
N ASN A 274 9.78 -4.59 -2.63
CA ASN A 274 10.33 -4.35 -3.96
C ASN A 274 9.29 -4.33 -5.09
N TYR A 275 8.00 -4.59 -4.82
CA TYR A 275 6.96 -4.57 -5.87
C TYR A 275 7.02 -3.32 -6.75
N VAL A 276 7.21 -2.14 -6.15
CA VAL A 276 7.22 -0.87 -6.88
C VAL A 276 8.42 -0.73 -7.82
N MET A 277 9.53 -1.45 -7.58
CA MET A 277 10.62 -1.50 -8.56
C MET A 277 10.16 -2.16 -9.86
N HIS A 278 9.32 -3.20 -9.78
CA HIS A 278 8.67 -3.79 -10.96
C HIS A 278 7.69 -2.81 -11.61
N SER A 279 6.91 -2.06 -10.82
CA SER A 279 6.04 -0.99 -11.33
C SER A 279 6.80 0.06 -12.13
N ILE A 280 7.96 0.51 -11.63
CA ILE A 280 8.81 1.47 -12.32
C ILE A 280 9.34 0.88 -13.64
N VAL A 281 9.83 -0.36 -13.63
CA VAL A 281 10.31 -1.04 -14.84
C VAL A 281 9.19 -1.19 -15.89
N SER A 282 8.02 -1.69 -15.49
CA SER A 282 6.86 -1.80 -16.40
C SER A 282 6.40 -0.43 -16.93
N MET A 283 6.46 0.61 -16.10
CA MET A 283 6.13 1.96 -16.53
C MET A 283 7.14 2.52 -17.52
N MET A 284 8.43 2.26 -17.33
CA MET A 284 9.48 2.63 -18.28
C MET A 284 9.27 1.93 -19.63
N GLU A 285 8.93 0.64 -19.63
CA GLU A 285 8.59 -0.11 -20.84
C GLU A 285 7.38 0.50 -21.55
N ARG A 286 6.32 0.84 -20.79
CA ARG A 286 5.13 1.52 -21.32
C ARG A 286 5.46 2.86 -21.97
N CYS A 287 6.29 3.68 -21.32
CA CYS A 287 6.71 4.98 -21.84
C CYS A 287 7.56 4.85 -23.11
N ARG A 288 8.45 3.84 -23.18
CA ARG A 288 9.26 3.56 -24.37
C ARG A 288 8.42 3.05 -25.54
N ALA A 289 7.39 2.24 -25.27
CA ALA A 289 6.47 1.74 -26.30
C ALA A 289 5.57 2.84 -26.89
N LYS A 290 5.31 3.91 -26.14
CA LYS A 290 4.58 5.10 -26.61
C LYS A 290 5.38 6.38 -26.26
N PRO A 291 6.43 6.71 -27.03
CA PRO A 291 7.28 7.85 -26.71
C PRO A 291 6.50 9.15 -26.52
N GLY A 292 6.88 9.95 -25.53
CA GLY A 292 6.19 11.19 -25.15
C GLY A 292 4.98 11.00 -24.24
N SER A 293 4.53 9.77 -23.98
CA SER A 293 3.51 9.50 -22.96
C SER A 293 4.02 9.74 -21.55
N PHE A 294 3.10 10.00 -20.63
CA PHE A 294 3.39 10.20 -19.21
C PHE A 294 2.75 9.12 -18.36
N GLY A 295 3.53 8.55 -17.45
CA GLY A 295 3.11 7.51 -16.54
C GLY A 295 3.30 7.90 -15.08
N LEU A 296 2.34 7.57 -14.22
CA LEU A 296 2.42 7.83 -12.79
C LEU A 296 2.50 6.52 -12.00
N VAL A 297 3.48 6.42 -11.11
CA VAL A 297 3.65 5.28 -10.19
C VAL A 297 3.48 5.77 -8.76
N THR A 298 2.65 5.07 -7.99
CA THR A 298 2.53 5.29 -6.54
C THR A 298 3.14 4.13 -5.77
N ALA A 299 3.65 4.45 -4.58
CA ALA A 299 4.36 3.52 -3.73
C ALA A 299 3.87 3.68 -2.31
N ASN A 300 3.55 2.57 -1.62
CA ASN A 300 3.01 2.60 -0.28
C ASN A 300 3.72 1.60 0.64
N GLY A 301 4.00 2.04 1.87
CA GLY A 301 4.61 1.25 2.94
C GLY A 301 3.74 1.24 4.20
N TRP A 302 3.80 0.13 4.93
CA TRP A 302 2.97 -0.16 6.10
C TRP A 302 1.48 -0.13 5.79
N PHE A 303 0.71 0.74 6.44
CA PHE A 303 -0.76 0.73 6.45
C PHE A 303 -1.28 2.03 5.84
N VAL A 304 -1.02 2.32 4.56
CA VAL A 304 -1.25 3.68 4.01
C VAL A 304 -0.48 4.71 4.84
N THR A 305 0.76 4.37 5.24
CA THR A 305 1.54 5.19 6.19
C THR A 305 2.61 5.97 5.48
N LYS A 306 3.48 5.28 4.73
CA LYS A 306 4.62 5.88 4.04
C LYS A 306 4.37 5.85 2.55
N HIS A 307 4.65 6.96 1.87
CA HIS A 307 4.29 7.07 0.48
C HIS A 307 5.40 7.70 -0.36
N ALA A 308 5.43 7.33 -1.63
CA ALA A 308 6.20 8.03 -2.65
C ALA A 308 5.47 7.96 -3.99
N ILE A 309 5.63 8.99 -4.82
CA ILE A 309 5.07 9.07 -6.18
C ILE A 309 6.17 9.49 -7.14
N GLY A 310 6.15 8.94 -8.36
CA GLY A 310 7.01 9.34 -9.47
C GLY A 310 6.21 9.49 -10.77
N ILE A 311 6.57 10.48 -11.58
CA ILE A 311 6.05 10.67 -12.95
C ILE A 311 7.17 10.43 -13.95
N TYR A 312 6.92 9.58 -14.94
CA TYR A 312 7.90 9.09 -15.91
C TYR A 312 7.49 9.43 -17.33
N SER A 313 8.45 9.76 -18.19
CA SER A 313 8.23 9.92 -19.64
C SER A 313 9.55 9.79 -20.41
N THR A 314 9.50 9.41 -21.68
CA THR A 314 10.66 9.53 -22.58
C THR A 314 10.88 10.96 -23.08
N ALA A 315 9.90 11.86 -22.91
CA ALA A 315 10.10 13.27 -23.17
C ALA A 315 11.19 13.81 -22.23
N PRO A 316 12.22 14.52 -22.74
CA PRO A 316 13.25 15.10 -21.90
C PRO A 316 12.66 16.07 -20.87
N LYS A 317 13.11 16.00 -19.61
CA LYS A 317 12.85 17.03 -18.62
C LYS A 317 13.78 18.21 -18.89
N LEU A 318 13.21 19.35 -19.30
CA LEU A 318 13.96 20.58 -19.51
C LEU A 318 14.02 21.43 -18.23
N GLY A 319 15.06 22.25 -18.12
CA GLY A 319 15.29 23.16 -17.00
C GLY A 319 15.99 22.50 -15.80
N VAL A 320 15.90 23.18 -14.65
CA VAL A 320 16.48 22.72 -13.38
C VAL A 320 15.64 21.57 -12.83
N TRP A 321 16.29 20.54 -12.30
CA TRP A 321 15.64 19.56 -11.43
C TRP A 321 15.61 20.14 -10.01
N GLU A 322 14.43 20.49 -9.55
CA GLU A 322 14.21 20.99 -8.20
C GLU A 322 12.96 20.31 -7.64
N ARG A 323 13.15 19.62 -6.52
CA ARG A 323 12.08 18.94 -5.79
C ARG A 323 11.87 19.69 -4.48
N GLU A 324 10.63 20.08 -4.20
CA GLU A 324 10.31 20.70 -2.92
C GLU A 324 10.66 19.74 -1.78
N ASN A 325 11.39 20.26 -0.78
CA ASN A 325 11.85 19.46 0.34
C ASN A 325 10.65 18.85 1.08
N PRO A 326 10.52 17.51 1.15
CA PRO A 326 9.40 16.84 1.80
C PRO A 326 9.10 17.28 3.23
N ALA A 327 10.11 17.70 3.99
CA ALA A 327 9.93 18.19 5.35
C ALA A 327 9.00 19.41 5.43
N THR A 328 8.91 20.21 4.37
CA THR A 328 8.07 21.42 4.33
C THR A 328 6.59 21.09 4.42
N TYR A 329 6.10 20.21 3.55
CA TYR A 329 4.70 19.80 3.52
C TYR A 329 4.38 18.64 4.48
N GLN A 330 5.39 17.92 5.00
CA GLN A 330 5.18 16.93 6.07
C GLN A 330 4.68 17.60 7.36
N ALA A 331 5.24 18.76 7.73
CA ALA A 331 4.84 19.49 8.93
C ALA A 331 3.36 19.90 8.91
N GLU A 332 2.82 20.24 7.73
CA GLU A 332 1.40 20.56 7.55
C GLU A 332 0.50 19.34 7.81
N ILE A 333 0.94 18.15 7.37
CA ILE A 333 0.21 16.89 7.57
C ILE A 333 0.23 16.49 9.05
N ASP A 334 1.40 16.57 9.68
CA ASP A 334 1.60 16.22 11.09
C ASP A 334 0.83 17.16 12.04
N GLY A 335 0.61 18.42 11.63
CA GLY A 335 -0.15 19.40 12.39
C GLY A 335 -1.67 19.33 12.24
N MET A 336 -2.21 18.41 11.42
CA MET A 336 -3.66 18.30 11.23
C MET A 336 -4.36 17.81 12.49
N PRO A 337 -5.51 18.39 12.89
CA PRO A 337 -6.27 17.90 14.04
C PRO A 337 -6.65 16.43 13.89
N HIS A 338 -6.30 15.62 14.88
CA HIS A 338 -6.55 14.20 14.87
C HIS A 338 -6.81 13.70 16.31
N PRO A 339 -7.55 12.58 16.48
CA PRO A 339 -7.89 12.10 17.82
C PRO A 339 -6.70 11.42 18.50
N ASP A 340 -6.67 11.50 19.83
CA ASP A 340 -5.77 10.71 20.66
C ASP A 340 -6.29 9.28 20.86
N LEU A 341 -5.36 8.35 21.15
CA LEU A 341 -5.67 6.99 21.59
C LEU A 341 -5.72 6.93 23.13
N ASP A 342 -6.79 6.34 23.68
CA ASP A 342 -6.86 5.94 25.08
C ASP A 342 -6.35 4.49 25.23
N PRO A 343 -5.23 4.24 25.94
CA PRO A 343 -4.67 2.90 26.09
C PRO A 343 -5.46 2.02 27.07
N ALA A 344 -6.23 2.60 27.99
CA ALA A 344 -7.02 1.89 29.00
C ALA A 344 -8.48 2.38 29.01
N PRO A 345 -9.18 2.26 27.87
CA PRO A 345 -10.50 2.83 27.65
C PRO A 345 -11.56 2.12 28.50
N GLN A 346 -12.45 2.90 29.13
CA GLN A 346 -13.54 2.36 29.94
C GLN A 346 -14.85 3.12 29.71
N GLY A 347 -15.93 2.37 29.54
CA GLY A 347 -17.29 2.90 29.48
C GLY A 347 -17.91 2.88 28.08
N ALA A 348 -18.86 3.79 27.85
CA ALA A 348 -19.63 3.81 26.61
C ALA A 348 -18.76 4.24 25.41
N GLY A 349 -18.91 3.51 24.31
CA GLY A 349 -18.19 3.79 23.07
C GLY A 349 -19.02 3.48 21.83
N THR A 350 -18.55 3.97 20.69
CA THR A 350 -19.19 3.81 19.38
C THR A 350 -18.20 3.28 18.36
N ILE A 351 -18.59 2.27 17.58
CA ILE A 351 -17.74 1.70 16.52
C ILE A 351 -17.47 2.75 15.43
N GLU A 352 -16.20 3.02 15.16
CA GLU A 352 -15.75 3.88 14.05
C GLU A 352 -15.33 3.05 12.84
N THR A 353 -14.73 1.87 13.05
CA THR A 353 -14.48 0.85 12.02
C THR A 353 -14.24 -0.51 12.68
N TYR A 354 -14.37 -1.59 11.91
CA TYR A 354 -14.22 -2.95 12.41
C TYR A 354 -13.74 -3.93 11.34
N THR A 355 -13.31 -5.12 11.76
CA THR A 355 -13.08 -6.26 10.88
C THR A 355 -13.26 -7.56 11.66
N VAL A 356 -13.42 -8.67 10.94
CA VAL A 356 -13.34 -10.02 11.51
C VAL A 356 -12.13 -10.71 10.89
N VAL A 357 -11.12 -10.98 11.72
CA VAL A 357 -9.90 -11.69 11.32
C VAL A 357 -10.21 -13.18 11.25
N HIS A 358 -9.76 -13.83 10.19
CA HIS A 358 -9.98 -15.26 9.94
C HIS A 358 -8.66 -16.02 9.90
N ASP A 359 -8.65 -17.22 10.49
CA ASP A 359 -7.63 -18.23 10.23
C ASP A 359 -8.07 -19.13 9.06
N ARG A 360 -7.44 -20.30 8.87
CA ARG A 360 -7.88 -21.26 7.84
C ARG A 360 -9.22 -21.92 8.19
N ASP A 361 -9.53 -22.04 9.48
CA ASP A 361 -10.69 -22.78 9.99
C ASP A 361 -11.93 -21.89 10.22
N GLY A 362 -11.82 -20.58 10.03
CA GLY A 362 -12.93 -19.63 10.17
C GLY A 362 -12.58 -18.35 10.94
N PRO A 363 -13.60 -17.60 11.40
CA PRO A 363 -13.41 -16.39 12.22
C PRO A 363 -12.61 -16.68 13.49
N ARG A 364 -11.60 -15.84 13.77
CA ARG A 364 -10.72 -15.95 14.94
C ARG A 364 -11.05 -14.90 16.00
N PHE A 365 -11.15 -13.64 15.60
CA PHE A 365 -11.56 -12.53 16.48
C PHE A 365 -12.12 -11.35 15.68
N GLY A 366 -13.02 -10.59 16.28
CA GLY A 366 -13.45 -9.30 15.78
C GLY A 366 -12.57 -8.20 16.35
N LEU A 367 -12.08 -7.30 15.50
CA LEU A 367 -11.28 -6.14 15.87
C LEU A 367 -12.08 -4.88 15.61
N VAL A 368 -12.12 -3.98 16.59
CA VAL A 368 -12.86 -2.72 16.55
C VAL A 368 -11.92 -1.57 16.87
N ILE A 369 -12.03 -0.50 16.09
CA ILE A 369 -11.63 0.83 16.52
C ILE A 369 -12.91 1.61 16.78
N GLY A 370 -13.05 2.19 17.96
CA GLY A 370 -14.19 3.01 18.32
C GLY A 370 -13.80 4.33 18.96
N ARG A 371 -14.80 5.16 19.24
CA ARG A 371 -14.66 6.44 19.96
C ARG A 371 -15.43 6.44 21.26
N LEU A 372 -14.82 7.00 22.29
CA LEU A 372 -15.47 7.35 23.55
C LEU A 372 -16.23 8.68 23.39
N GLY A 373 -17.13 8.98 24.33
CA GLY A 373 -17.81 10.29 24.39
C GLY A 373 -16.85 11.48 24.55
N SER A 374 -15.61 11.25 25.01
CA SER A 374 -14.55 12.26 25.07
C SER A 374 -13.91 12.59 23.72
N GLY A 375 -14.24 11.85 22.66
CA GLY A 375 -13.64 11.98 21.33
C GLY A 375 -12.35 11.15 21.13
N LYS A 376 -11.74 10.66 22.22
CA LYS A 376 -10.59 9.73 22.16
C LYS A 376 -10.99 8.41 21.53
N ARG A 377 -10.06 7.81 20.79
CA ARG A 377 -10.23 6.48 20.23
C ARG A 377 -9.84 5.38 21.19
N PHE A 378 -10.38 4.21 20.95
CA PHE A 378 -9.95 2.95 21.55
C PHE A 378 -9.80 1.87 20.49
N ILE A 379 -8.97 0.87 20.78
CA ILE A 379 -8.85 -0.37 20.03
C ILE A 379 -9.30 -1.49 20.96
N ALA A 380 -10.13 -2.40 20.48
CA ALA A 380 -10.65 -3.51 21.26
C ALA A 380 -10.93 -4.73 20.41
N HIS A 381 -10.92 -5.91 21.05
CA HIS A 381 -11.52 -7.11 20.48
C HIS A 381 -12.99 -7.21 20.90
N THR A 382 -13.79 -7.84 20.06
CA THR A 382 -15.11 -8.35 20.49
C THR A 382 -14.93 -9.64 21.30
N PRO A 383 -15.89 -10.02 22.16
CA PRO A 383 -15.92 -11.38 22.70
C PRO A 383 -15.80 -12.45 21.61
N ALA A 384 -15.11 -13.54 21.95
CA ALA A 384 -14.87 -14.67 21.07
C ALA A 384 -16.10 -15.58 20.95
N GLU A 385 -17.19 -15.01 20.44
CA GLU A 385 -18.50 -15.66 20.32
C GLU A 385 -18.98 -15.59 18.85
N PRO A 386 -19.46 -16.70 18.26
CA PRO A 386 -19.87 -16.73 16.85
C PRO A 386 -20.92 -15.69 16.47
N SER A 387 -21.83 -15.33 17.38
CA SER A 387 -22.86 -14.31 17.18
C SER A 387 -22.27 -12.92 16.92
N TYR A 388 -21.19 -12.54 17.62
CA TYR A 388 -20.50 -11.28 17.38
C TYR A 388 -19.85 -11.24 16.00
N PHE A 389 -19.21 -12.33 15.58
CA PHE A 389 -18.55 -12.42 14.28
C PHE A 389 -19.56 -12.37 13.14
N ALA A 390 -20.64 -13.14 13.24
CA ALA A 390 -21.74 -13.10 12.28
C ALA A 390 -22.36 -11.70 12.19
N ARG A 391 -22.63 -11.07 13.34
CA ARG A 391 -23.20 -9.71 13.38
C ARG A 391 -22.32 -8.68 12.65
N LEU A 392 -21.01 -8.72 12.85
CA LEU A 392 -20.07 -7.84 12.15
C LEU A 392 -20.05 -8.11 10.63
N MET A 393 -20.14 -9.37 10.21
CA MET A 393 -20.04 -9.75 8.80
C MET A 393 -21.34 -9.53 8.01
N ASP A 394 -22.50 -9.72 8.64
CA ASP A 394 -23.80 -9.75 7.97
C ASP A 394 -24.53 -8.39 8.01
N SER A 395 -24.10 -7.45 8.86
CA SER A 395 -24.79 -6.18 9.09
C SER A 395 -23.85 -4.99 9.18
N ASP A 396 -24.35 -3.78 8.90
CA ASP A 396 -23.59 -2.55 9.10
C ASP A 396 -23.50 -2.21 10.59
N CYS A 397 -22.34 -2.52 11.20
CA CYS A 397 -22.07 -2.20 12.60
C CYS A 397 -21.36 -0.84 12.81
N MET A 398 -21.19 -0.04 11.76
CA MET A 398 -20.60 1.30 11.87
C MET A 398 -21.52 2.22 12.68
N GLY A 399 -21.00 2.87 13.71
CA GLY A 399 -21.79 3.76 14.57
C GLY A 399 -22.58 3.03 15.67
N LEU A 400 -22.43 1.70 15.78
CA LEU A 400 -23.12 0.92 16.81
C LEU A 400 -22.51 1.20 18.20
N GLN A 401 -23.38 1.34 19.21
CA GLN A 401 -22.99 1.68 20.58
C GLN A 401 -22.77 0.43 21.44
N GLY A 402 -21.83 0.53 22.39
CA GLY A 402 -21.50 -0.55 23.30
C GLY A 402 -20.66 -0.09 24.48
N GLN A 403 -20.10 -1.04 25.22
CA GLN A 403 -19.24 -0.83 26.37
C GLN A 403 -17.84 -1.36 26.09
N VAL A 404 -16.83 -0.51 26.22
CA VAL A 404 -15.41 -0.90 26.21
C VAL A 404 -14.92 -1.07 27.65
N THR A 405 -14.15 -2.12 27.86
CA THR A 405 -13.50 -2.40 29.15
C THR A 405 -12.02 -2.69 28.92
N PRO A 406 -11.12 -2.14 29.75
CA PRO A 406 -9.72 -2.45 29.65
C PRO A 406 -9.47 -3.89 30.12
N GLY A 407 -8.55 -4.58 29.46
CA GLY A 407 -8.09 -5.91 29.87
C GLY A 407 -6.57 -5.93 30.08
N GLU A 408 -6.04 -7.03 30.61
CA GLU A 408 -4.60 -7.14 30.91
C GLU A 408 -3.71 -7.04 29.66
N LYS A 409 -4.21 -7.52 28.50
CA LYS A 409 -3.47 -7.52 27.22
C LYS A 409 -4.19 -6.77 26.12
N THR A 410 -5.50 -6.96 26.01
CA THR A 410 -6.36 -6.32 25.01
C THR A 410 -7.63 -5.81 25.68
N ASN A 411 -8.18 -4.73 25.14
CA ASN A 411 -9.47 -4.22 25.56
C ASN A 411 -10.58 -5.06 24.94
N THR A 412 -11.73 -5.14 25.61
CA THR A 412 -12.92 -5.83 25.10
C THR A 412 -14.04 -4.84 24.86
N PHE A 413 -14.66 -4.89 23.68
CA PHE A 413 -15.86 -4.11 23.34
C PHE A 413 -17.07 -5.03 23.19
N ARG A 414 -18.11 -4.77 23.98
CA ARG A 414 -19.36 -5.52 23.99
C ARG A 414 -20.49 -4.63 23.49
N PHE A 415 -21.34 -5.18 22.65
CA PHE A 415 -22.45 -4.47 22.05
C PHE A 415 -23.60 -5.44 21.79
N ASP A 416 -24.79 -4.90 21.49
CA ASP A 416 -25.96 -5.73 21.19
C ASP A 416 -25.76 -6.50 19.89
N ASN A 417 -25.63 -7.83 20.03
CA ASN A 417 -25.37 -8.77 18.96
C ASN A 417 -26.60 -9.60 18.56
N SER A 418 -27.78 -9.20 19.04
CA SER A 418 -29.05 -9.84 18.68
C SER A 418 -29.49 -9.60 17.25
#